data_AF-A0A1Y1MJ07-F1
#
_entry.id   AF-A0A1Y1MJ07-F1
#
_cell.length_a   1.000
_cell.length_b   1.000
_cell.length_c   1.000
_cell.angle_alpha   90.00
_cell.angle_beta   90.00
_cell.angle_gamma   90.00
#
_symmetry.space_group_name_H-M   'P 1'
#
loop_
_entity.id
_entity.type
_entity.pdbx_description
1 polymer ?
#
loop_
_entity_poly.entity_id
_entity_poly.type
_entity_poly.pdbx_seq_one_letter_code
_entity_poly.pdbx_strand_id
1 'polypeptide(L)'
;MSTITPTMEVRLKRFLYTSREDPIYVTGDACYHKAYLPGKVKVVEEILQSDNPKLLLNIVQIVNSENLIPRRDAIIFVLAIAATIATDNDFKHEIYTTVLNVVKSSKEIFTFLKYYSHQQRSFNSSLNKMIRSYYYRKDPMELAVEVTKSNGAHGWTHKDVLKLCHGKSNCIRTQTVVSYILHGLTKAKSVGEENALATPVITLFSNTLELKRCENEKRVVELMRKLRCDNINQVPSFFHKSQLVRFLNTFLQLMFNS
;
A
#
# COMPACT_ATOMS: atom_id res chain seq x y z
N MET A 1 24.82 -29.85 23.64
CA MET A 1 24.42 -29.66 22.23
C MET A 1 24.86 -28.27 21.80
N SER A 2 25.86 -28.14 20.93
CA SER A 2 26.24 -26.84 20.39
C SER A 2 25.06 -26.31 19.57
N THR A 3 24.41 -25.25 20.04
CA THR A 3 23.37 -24.57 19.29
C THR A 3 24.00 -23.96 18.05
N ILE A 4 23.82 -24.58 16.88
CA ILE A 4 24.20 -24.00 15.59
C ILE A 4 23.37 -22.73 15.44
N THR A 5 24.00 -21.57 15.60
CA THR A 5 23.33 -20.29 15.41
C THR A 5 23.04 -20.14 13.92
N PRO A 6 21.76 -20.03 13.50
CA PRO A 6 21.43 -19.89 12.08
C PRO A 6 22.03 -18.59 11.53
N THR A 7 22.42 -18.62 10.26
CA THR A 7 22.94 -17.43 9.57
C THR A 7 21.90 -16.31 9.52
N MET A 8 22.36 -15.07 9.35
CA MET A 8 21.47 -13.89 9.22
C MET A 8 20.46 -14.06 8.08
N GLU A 9 20.88 -14.65 6.96
CA GLU A 9 19.99 -14.96 5.84
C GLU A 9 18.85 -15.90 6.24
N VAL A 10 19.16 -17.01 6.92
CA VAL A 10 18.15 -17.98 7.36
C VAL A 10 17.18 -17.36 8.36
N ARG A 11 17.68 -16.55 9.30
CA ARG A 11 16.85 -15.83 10.27
C ARG A 11 15.92 -14.83 9.61
N LEU A 12 16.41 -14.05 8.64
CA LEU A 12 15.59 -13.09 7.90
C LEU A 12 14.53 -13.79 7.04
N LYS A 13 14.90 -14.82 6.28
CA LYS A 13 13.93 -15.62 5.51
C LYS A 13 12.88 -16.23 6.43
N ARG A 14 13.28 -16.79 7.57
CA ARG A 14 12.34 -17.31 8.57
C ARG A 14 11.37 -16.23 9.05
N PHE A 15 11.85 -15.02 9.33
CA PHE A 15 10.99 -13.91 9.71
C PHE A 15 10.01 -13.53 8.59
N LEU A 16 10.47 -13.45 7.33
CA LEU A 16 9.60 -13.10 6.21
C LEU A 16 8.46 -14.11 6.00
N TYR A 17 8.74 -15.41 6.19
CA TYR A 17 7.75 -16.47 6.02
C TYR A 17 6.87 -16.73 7.24
N THR A 18 7.41 -16.61 8.45
CA THR A 18 6.72 -17.00 9.70
C THR A 18 6.44 -15.84 10.65
N SER A 19 6.91 -14.63 10.33
CA SER A 19 6.89 -13.44 11.19
C SER A 19 7.67 -13.60 12.51
N ARG A 20 8.62 -14.55 12.56
CA ARG A 20 9.48 -14.82 13.72
C ARG A 20 10.90 -15.21 13.30
N GLU A 21 11.88 -14.87 14.12
CA GLU A 21 13.28 -15.27 13.90
C GLU A 21 13.61 -16.63 14.54
N ASP A 22 12.90 -17.01 15.60
CA ASP A 22 13.01 -18.29 16.27
C ASP A 22 12.32 -19.41 15.49
N PRO A 23 12.72 -20.68 15.64
CA PRO A 23 12.18 -21.82 14.89
C PRO A 23 10.79 -22.26 15.41
N ILE A 24 9.93 -21.31 15.77
CA ILE A 24 8.57 -21.55 16.26
C ILE A 24 7.58 -20.94 15.28
N TYR A 25 6.71 -21.79 14.74
CA TYR A 25 5.58 -21.33 13.93
C TYR A 25 4.37 -21.08 14.83
N VAL A 26 3.81 -19.87 14.77
CA VAL A 26 2.62 -19.49 15.52
C VAL A 26 1.46 -19.25 14.54
N THR A 27 0.36 -19.96 14.77
CA THR A 27 -0.86 -19.84 13.97
C THR A 27 -1.64 -18.56 14.29
N GLY A 28 -2.42 -18.07 13.32
CA GLY A 28 -3.23 -16.85 13.48
C GLY A 28 -2.48 -15.58 13.10
N ASP A 29 -3.10 -14.41 13.30
CA ASP A 29 -2.57 -13.11 12.84
C ASP A 29 -1.29 -12.69 13.60
N ALA A 30 -0.25 -12.34 12.84
CA ALA A 30 1.05 -11.91 13.35
C ALA A 30 0.95 -10.56 14.08
N CYS A 31 0.00 -9.72 13.68
CA CYS A 31 -0.29 -8.48 14.39
C CYS A 31 -0.82 -8.76 15.81
N TYR A 32 -1.69 -9.77 15.97
CA TYR A 32 -2.22 -10.17 17.28
C TYR A 32 -1.11 -10.66 18.21
N HIS A 33 -0.18 -11.45 17.68
CA HIS A 33 1.00 -11.94 18.39
C HIS A 33 2.13 -10.92 18.52
N LYS A 34 1.88 -9.65 18.18
CA LYS A 34 2.83 -8.53 18.33
C LYS A 34 4.17 -8.78 17.63
N ALA A 35 4.14 -9.48 16.50
CA ALA A 35 5.34 -9.77 15.70
C ALA A 35 5.95 -8.51 15.08
N TYR A 36 5.12 -7.51 14.77
CA TYR A 36 5.52 -6.28 14.09
C TYR A 36 5.70 -5.08 15.04
N LEU A 37 6.39 -5.30 16.17
CA LEU A 37 6.76 -4.25 17.11
C LEU A 37 8.24 -3.85 16.96
N PRO A 38 8.61 -2.60 17.30
CA PRO A 38 10.01 -2.18 17.45
C PRO A 38 10.85 -3.22 18.21
N GLY A 39 12.04 -3.54 17.68
CA GLY A 39 12.99 -4.48 18.29
C GLY A 39 12.66 -5.97 18.16
N LYS A 40 11.57 -6.36 17.47
CA LYS A 40 11.24 -7.78 17.23
C LYS A 40 12.06 -8.45 16.14
N VAL A 41 12.70 -7.66 15.27
CA VAL A 41 13.50 -8.16 14.15
C VAL A 41 14.92 -7.63 14.29
N LYS A 42 15.70 -8.28 15.13
CA LYS A 42 17.09 -7.91 15.43
C LYS A 42 18.00 -8.20 14.25
N VAL A 43 17.67 -9.22 13.44
CA VAL A 43 18.49 -9.60 12.29
C VAL A 43 18.62 -8.46 11.26
N VAL A 44 17.66 -7.55 11.18
CA VAL A 44 17.76 -6.37 10.30
C VAL A 44 18.86 -5.43 10.78
N GLU A 45 18.93 -5.14 12.08
CA GLU A 45 20.02 -4.33 12.66
C GLU A 45 21.37 -5.00 12.43
N GLU A 46 21.46 -6.31 12.66
CA GLU A 46 22.69 -7.10 12.46
C GLU A 46 23.16 -7.07 10.99
N ILE A 47 22.25 -7.22 10.03
CA ILE A 47 22.60 -7.15 8.60
C ILE A 47 23.08 -5.74 8.22
N LEU A 48 22.43 -4.70 8.73
CA LEU A 48 22.80 -3.31 8.43
C LEU A 48 24.15 -2.90 9.01
N GLN A 49 24.59 -3.54 10.09
CA GLN A 49 25.89 -3.33 10.72
C GLN A 49 27.00 -4.24 10.15
N SER A 50 26.63 -5.24 9.34
CA SER A 50 27.58 -6.15 8.71
C SER A 50 28.26 -5.53 7.49
N ASP A 51 29.31 -6.20 6.98
CA ASP A 51 30.04 -5.77 5.78
C ASP A 51 29.17 -5.78 4.49
N ASN A 52 28.00 -6.44 4.52
CA ASN A 52 27.12 -6.56 3.35
C ASN A 52 25.65 -6.21 3.68
N PRO A 53 25.33 -4.91 3.87
CA PRO A 53 23.96 -4.46 4.12
C PRO A 53 23.01 -4.74 2.93
N LYS A 54 23.55 -4.88 1.70
CA LYS A 54 22.78 -5.19 0.49
C LYS A 54 22.14 -6.58 0.52
N LEU A 55 22.64 -7.48 1.38
CA LEU A 55 22.03 -8.79 1.62
C LEU A 55 20.54 -8.67 1.96
N LEU A 56 20.15 -7.65 2.74
CA LEU A 56 18.77 -7.39 3.11
C LEU A 56 17.86 -7.20 1.89
N LEU A 57 18.28 -6.30 0.98
CA LEU A 57 17.49 -5.93 -0.20
C LEU A 57 17.42 -7.10 -1.18
N ASN A 58 18.52 -7.84 -1.36
CA ASN A 58 18.56 -9.03 -2.20
C ASN A 58 17.57 -10.09 -1.73
N ILE A 59 17.56 -10.40 -0.42
CA ILE A 59 16.61 -11.36 0.14
C ILE A 59 15.17 -10.86 -0.03
N VAL A 60 14.89 -9.59 0.27
CA VAL A 60 13.54 -9.02 0.08
C VAL A 60 13.07 -9.14 -1.37
N GLN A 61 13.95 -8.88 -2.34
CA GLN A 61 13.61 -8.99 -3.75
C GLN A 61 13.34 -10.43 -4.19
N ILE A 62 14.17 -11.39 -3.77
CA ILE A 62 13.98 -12.83 -4.03
C ILE A 62 12.64 -13.28 -3.46
N VAL A 63 12.39 -12.99 -2.19
CA VAL A 63 11.17 -13.47 -1.53
C VAL A 63 9.92 -12.77 -2.10
N ASN A 64 10.02 -11.50 -2.52
CA ASN A 64 8.93 -10.81 -3.21
C ASN A 64 8.66 -11.38 -4.62
N SER A 65 9.68 -11.85 -5.36
CA SER A 65 9.49 -12.43 -6.69
C SER A 65 8.89 -13.83 -6.65
N GLU A 66 9.21 -14.62 -5.62
CA GLU A 66 8.63 -15.94 -5.38
C GLU A 66 7.10 -15.88 -5.21
N ASN A 67 6.56 -14.75 -4.69
CA ASN A 67 5.14 -14.58 -4.36
C ASN A 67 4.56 -15.69 -3.43
N LEU A 68 5.41 -16.40 -2.68
CA LEU A 68 5.03 -17.47 -1.76
C LEU A 68 4.77 -16.98 -0.32
N ILE A 69 5.03 -15.70 -0.03
CA ILE A 69 4.88 -15.17 1.33
C ILE A 69 3.41 -15.16 1.74
N PRO A 70 3.06 -15.74 2.89
CA PRO A 70 1.68 -15.73 3.38
C PRO A 70 1.20 -14.33 3.77
N ARG A 71 2.11 -13.45 4.21
CA ARG A 71 1.80 -12.08 4.69
C ARG A 71 2.80 -11.05 4.20
N ARG A 72 2.40 -10.24 3.23
CA ARG A 72 3.24 -9.16 2.66
C ARG A 72 3.64 -8.09 3.68
N ASP A 73 2.85 -7.93 4.75
CA ASP A 73 3.16 -7.06 5.88
C ASP A 73 4.57 -7.31 6.46
N ALA A 74 5.07 -8.56 6.42
CA ALA A 74 6.41 -8.88 6.88
C ALA A 74 7.52 -8.20 6.06
N ILE A 75 7.41 -8.18 4.72
CA ILE A 75 8.36 -7.46 3.86
C ILE A 75 8.30 -5.96 4.18
N ILE A 76 7.08 -5.42 4.23
CA ILE A 76 6.86 -3.98 4.43
C ILE A 76 7.42 -3.54 5.78
N PHE A 77 7.22 -4.35 6.81
CA PHE A 77 7.77 -4.12 8.15
C PHE A 77 9.30 -4.12 8.16
N VAL A 78 9.93 -5.11 7.53
CA VAL A 78 11.40 -5.19 7.41
C VAL A 78 11.97 -3.96 6.70
N LEU A 79 11.38 -3.55 5.57
CA LEU A 79 11.83 -2.36 4.83
C LEU A 79 11.61 -1.07 5.63
N ALA A 80 10.51 -0.96 6.39
CA ALA A 80 10.25 0.20 7.24
C ALA A 80 11.29 0.33 8.37
N ILE A 81 11.61 -0.78 9.05
CA ILE A 81 12.67 -0.82 10.06
C ILE A 81 14.01 -0.43 9.43
N ALA A 82 14.36 -1.03 8.29
CA ALA A 82 15.62 -0.76 7.63
C ALA A 82 15.77 0.72 7.22
N ALA A 83 14.71 1.34 6.70
CA ALA A 83 14.71 2.76 6.33
C ALA A 83 14.92 3.69 7.54
N THR A 84 14.57 3.25 8.75
CA THR A 84 14.71 4.03 9.99
C THR A 84 16.09 3.87 10.63
N ILE A 85 16.71 2.69 10.51
CA ILE A 85 18.05 2.41 11.06
C ILE A 85 19.17 2.88 10.13
N ALA A 86 18.98 2.76 8.81
CA ALA A 86 20.01 3.08 7.84
C ALA A 86 20.48 4.54 7.98
N THR A 87 21.78 4.70 8.20
CA THR A 87 22.47 5.99 8.36
C THR A 87 23.04 6.51 7.05
N ASP A 88 23.51 5.62 6.18
CA ASP A 88 23.99 5.97 4.84
C ASP A 88 22.85 6.44 3.93
N ASN A 89 23.02 7.61 3.33
CA ASN A 89 22.01 8.25 2.50
C ASN A 89 21.80 7.51 1.17
N ASP A 90 22.88 6.99 0.57
CA ASP A 90 22.82 6.29 -0.71
C ASP A 90 22.10 4.94 -0.53
N PHE A 91 22.47 4.18 0.49
CA PHE A 91 21.77 2.95 0.82
C PHE A 91 20.31 3.20 1.24
N LYS A 92 20.01 4.29 1.97
CA LYS A 92 18.62 4.67 2.29
C LYS A 92 17.80 4.97 1.04
N HIS A 93 18.41 5.57 0.01
CA HIS A 93 17.78 5.74 -1.29
C HIS A 93 17.53 4.39 -2.00
N GLU A 94 18.46 3.43 -1.92
CA GLU A 94 18.25 2.06 -2.42
C GLU A 94 17.08 1.36 -1.71
N ILE A 95 16.95 1.51 -0.38
CA ILE A 95 15.81 0.98 0.40
C ILE A 95 14.50 1.59 -0.10
N TYR A 96 14.42 2.91 -0.23
CA TYR A 96 13.20 3.58 -0.70
C TYR A 96 12.82 3.20 -2.14
N THR A 97 13.81 3.01 -3.01
CA THR A 97 13.60 2.49 -4.36
C THR A 97 13.02 1.07 -4.31
N THR A 98 13.56 0.23 -3.42
CA THR A 98 13.05 -1.13 -3.19
C THR A 98 11.62 -1.11 -2.65
N VAL A 99 11.28 -0.20 -1.73
CA VAL A 99 9.90 -0.01 -1.25
C VAL A 99 8.95 0.29 -2.41
N LEU A 100 9.31 1.21 -3.31
CA LEU A 100 8.48 1.55 -4.46
C LEU A 100 8.27 0.37 -5.42
N ASN A 101 9.28 -0.48 -5.58
CA ASN A 101 9.21 -1.65 -6.46
C ASN A 101 8.42 -2.81 -5.82
N VAL A 102 8.49 -2.95 -4.50
CA VAL A 102 7.80 -4.02 -3.77
C VAL A 102 6.33 -3.70 -3.58
N VAL A 103 5.99 -2.45 -3.26
CA VAL A 103 4.64 -2.07 -2.86
C VAL A 103 3.67 -2.09 -4.04
N LYS A 104 2.62 -2.90 -3.92
CA LYS A 104 1.60 -3.12 -4.96
C LYS A 104 0.38 -2.20 -4.82
N SER A 105 0.09 -1.69 -3.62
CA SER A 105 -1.11 -0.89 -3.36
C SER A 105 -0.91 0.18 -2.29
N SER A 106 -1.86 1.10 -2.19
CA SER A 106 -1.80 2.25 -1.29
C SER A 106 -2.00 1.82 0.14
N LYS A 107 -2.75 0.73 0.35
CA LYS A 107 -2.80 0.04 1.65
C LYS A 107 -1.42 -0.38 2.10
N GLU A 108 -0.57 -0.89 1.21
CA GLU A 108 0.81 -1.28 1.55
C GLU A 108 1.69 -0.06 1.83
N ILE A 109 1.51 1.06 1.11
CA ILE A 109 2.18 2.33 1.50
C ILE A 109 1.73 2.80 2.88
N PHE A 110 0.44 2.76 3.19
CA PHE A 110 -0.05 3.12 4.53
C PHE A 110 0.46 2.15 5.61
N THR A 111 0.64 0.87 5.26
CA THR A 111 1.25 -0.14 6.13
C THR A 111 2.72 0.18 6.39
N PHE A 112 3.46 0.58 5.36
CA PHE A 112 4.83 1.09 5.49
C PHE A 112 4.88 2.29 6.43
N LEU A 113 4.01 3.29 6.25
CA LEU A 113 3.96 4.49 7.08
C LEU A 113 3.57 4.19 8.53
N LYS A 114 2.63 3.26 8.76
CA LYS A 114 2.31 2.75 10.10
C LYS A 114 3.57 2.23 10.78
N TYR A 115 4.29 1.30 10.15
CA TYR A 115 5.48 0.71 10.76
C TYR A 115 6.63 1.71 10.90
N TYR A 116 6.85 2.56 9.90
CA TYR A 116 7.84 3.63 9.95
C TYR A 116 7.57 4.56 11.14
N SER A 117 6.33 5.01 11.31
CA SER A 117 5.92 5.93 12.38
C SER A 117 6.06 5.34 13.79
N HIS A 118 5.98 4.01 13.93
CA HIS A 118 6.23 3.31 15.18
C HIS A 118 7.71 3.32 15.58
N GLN A 119 8.64 3.39 14.61
CA GLN A 119 10.08 3.47 14.89
C GLN A 119 10.55 4.92 15.01
N GLN A 120 10.08 5.79 14.12
CA GLN A 120 10.51 7.18 14.02
C GLN A 120 9.31 8.11 13.83
N ARG A 121 9.12 9.03 14.78
CA ARG A 121 8.00 9.99 14.74
C ARG A 121 8.14 11.06 13.64
N SER A 122 9.36 11.46 13.30
CA SER A 122 9.61 12.53 12.33
C SER A 122 9.77 11.99 10.91
N PHE A 123 9.09 12.65 9.97
CA PHE A 123 9.17 12.32 8.55
C PHE A 123 10.29 13.14 7.93
N ASN A 124 11.30 12.46 7.39
CA ASN A 124 12.43 13.13 6.73
C ASN A 124 12.11 13.47 5.26
N SER A 125 12.92 14.37 4.69
CA SER A 125 12.79 14.79 3.29
C SER A 125 12.85 13.61 2.31
N SER A 126 13.69 12.60 2.59
CA SER A 126 13.83 11.41 1.73
C SER A 126 12.57 10.53 1.72
N LEU A 127 11.90 10.37 2.87
CA LEU A 127 10.60 9.70 2.96
C LEU A 127 9.55 10.47 2.15
N ASN A 128 9.48 11.80 2.30
CA ASN A 128 8.57 12.63 1.54
C ASN A 128 8.81 12.53 0.03
N LYS A 129 10.07 12.43 -0.41
CA LYS A 129 10.43 12.19 -1.81
C LYS A 129 9.96 10.81 -2.31
N MET A 130 10.14 9.76 -1.50
CA MET A 130 9.68 8.41 -1.85
C MET A 130 8.15 8.36 -2.00
N ILE A 131 7.42 8.90 -1.03
CA ILE A 131 5.96 8.98 -1.08
C ILE A 131 5.52 9.81 -2.30
N ARG A 132 6.14 10.96 -2.55
CA ARG A 132 5.86 11.74 -3.77
C ARG A 132 6.08 10.89 -5.02
N SER A 133 7.20 10.19 -5.11
CA SER A 133 7.50 9.30 -6.23
C SER A 133 6.39 8.27 -6.46
N TYR A 134 5.85 7.67 -5.39
CA TYR A 134 4.74 6.72 -5.48
C TYR A 134 3.49 7.29 -6.17
N TYR A 135 3.05 8.48 -5.79
CA TYR A 135 1.84 9.10 -6.36
C TYR A 135 2.06 9.63 -7.78
N TYR A 136 3.23 10.25 -8.03
CA TYR A 136 3.45 10.98 -9.29
C TYR A 136 4.03 10.11 -10.42
N ARG A 137 4.49 8.89 -10.14
CA ARG A 137 4.95 7.93 -11.18
C ARG A 137 3.85 7.01 -11.72
N LYS A 138 2.75 6.82 -10.99
CA LYS A 138 1.64 5.95 -11.40
C LYS A 138 0.87 6.55 -12.58
N ASP A 139 0.26 5.69 -13.41
CA ASP A 139 -0.72 6.18 -14.39
C ASP A 139 -1.88 6.87 -13.65
N PRO A 140 -2.33 8.05 -14.11
CA PRO A 140 -3.39 8.78 -13.44
C PRO A 140 -4.72 8.02 -13.29
N MET A 141 -5.07 7.13 -14.22
CA MET A 141 -6.29 6.31 -14.11
C MET A 141 -6.10 5.23 -13.06
N GLU A 142 -4.95 4.54 -13.06
CA GLU A 142 -4.63 3.56 -12.01
C GLU A 142 -4.67 4.19 -10.63
N LEU A 143 -4.08 5.38 -10.47
CA LEU A 143 -4.13 6.12 -9.22
C LEU A 143 -5.57 6.51 -8.85
N ALA A 144 -6.39 6.91 -9.83
CA ALA A 144 -7.80 7.25 -9.61
C ALA A 144 -8.62 6.03 -9.12
N VAL A 145 -8.39 4.85 -9.70
CA VAL A 145 -9.00 3.58 -9.26
C VAL A 145 -8.56 3.24 -7.84
N GLU A 146 -7.29 3.42 -7.54
CA GLU A 146 -6.73 3.10 -6.24
C GLU A 146 -7.30 3.97 -5.10
N VAL A 147 -7.37 5.29 -5.32
CA VAL A 147 -7.89 6.24 -4.32
C VAL A 147 -9.40 6.13 -4.12
N THR A 148 -10.12 5.63 -5.13
CA THR A 148 -11.57 5.38 -5.03
C THR A 148 -11.87 4.04 -4.37
N LYS A 149 -10.98 3.05 -4.52
CA LYS A 149 -11.08 1.74 -3.88
C LYS A 149 -10.94 1.81 -2.36
N SER A 150 -10.00 2.61 -1.86
CA SER A 150 -9.86 2.87 -0.44
C SER A 150 -9.40 4.30 -0.18
N ASN A 151 -10.04 5.00 0.76
CA ASN A 151 -9.63 6.36 1.15
C ASN A 151 -8.35 6.37 2.03
N GLY A 152 -8.07 5.25 2.70
CA GLY A 152 -7.02 5.18 3.71
C GLY A 152 -6.89 3.79 4.33
N ALA A 153 -5.82 3.58 5.09
CA ALA A 153 -5.63 2.40 5.93
C ALA A 153 -4.73 2.74 7.12
N HIS A 154 -4.86 1.98 8.21
CA HIS A 154 -3.99 2.12 9.38
C HIS A 154 -3.92 3.55 9.96
N GLY A 155 -5.01 4.30 9.91
CA GLY A 155 -5.09 5.68 10.40
C GLY A 155 -4.55 6.74 9.43
N TRP A 156 -4.01 6.34 8.28
CA TRP A 156 -3.52 7.24 7.24
C TRP A 156 -4.53 7.36 6.09
N THR A 157 -4.71 8.58 5.57
CA THR A 157 -5.46 8.80 4.32
C THR A 157 -4.55 9.29 3.21
N HIS A 158 -4.98 9.15 1.96
CA HIS A 158 -4.26 9.72 0.82
C HIS A 158 -4.06 11.23 0.96
N LYS A 159 -5.05 11.92 1.54
CA LYS A 159 -5.01 13.37 1.77
C LYS A 159 -3.92 13.76 2.76
N ASP A 160 -3.80 13.03 3.87
CA ASP A 160 -2.79 13.30 4.90
C ASP A 160 -1.39 13.09 4.32
N VAL A 161 -1.20 11.99 3.61
CA VAL A 161 0.08 11.63 3.01
C VAL A 161 0.50 12.61 1.91
N LEU A 162 -0.41 13.03 1.02
CA LEU A 162 -0.09 14.02 -0.01
C LEU A 162 0.20 15.42 0.55
N LYS A 163 -0.44 15.81 1.66
CA LYS A 163 -0.14 17.09 2.33
C LYS A 163 1.29 17.15 2.84
N LEU A 164 1.88 16.03 3.28
CA LEU A 164 3.25 16.00 3.79
C LEU A 164 4.31 16.19 2.69
N CYS A 165 4.00 15.79 1.45
CA CYS A 165 5.02 15.70 0.40
C CYS A 165 5.06 16.88 -0.58
N HIS A 166 4.06 17.76 -0.55
CA HIS A 166 3.95 18.97 -1.39
C HIS A 166 4.42 18.76 -2.85
N GLY A 167 3.65 17.99 -3.62
CA GLY A 167 3.98 17.68 -5.01
C GLY A 167 3.21 18.53 -6.04
N LYS A 168 3.82 18.71 -7.21
CA LYS A 168 3.18 19.21 -8.44
C LYS A 168 3.47 18.25 -9.59
N SER A 169 2.50 18.07 -10.48
CA SER A 169 2.62 17.32 -11.73
C SER A 169 2.38 18.25 -12.90
N ASN A 170 3.00 18.00 -14.06
CA ASN A 170 2.66 18.68 -15.31
C ASN A 170 1.53 17.95 -16.07
N CYS A 171 1.18 16.73 -15.66
CA CYS A 171 0.09 15.97 -16.27
C CYS A 171 -1.25 16.41 -15.67
N ILE A 172 -2.15 16.92 -16.52
CA ILE A 172 -3.48 17.38 -16.13
C ILE A 172 -4.29 16.28 -15.42
N ARG A 173 -4.24 15.03 -15.92
CA ARG A 173 -4.94 13.89 -15.31
C ARG A 173 -4.45 13.67 -13.87
N THR A 174 -3.14 13.70 -13.62
CA THR A 174 -2.60 13.59 -12.25
C THR A 174 -3.04 14.76 -11.38
N GLN A 175 -3.04 15.99 -11.92
CA GLN A 175 -3.50 17.17 -11.18
C GLN A 175 -4.98 17.06 -10.79
N THR A 176 -5.83 16.52 -11.67
CA THR A 176 -7.25 16.24 -11.40
C THR A 176 -7.40 15.24 -10.25
N VAL A 177 -6.64 14.13 -10.26
CA VAL A 177 -6.66 13.12 -9.19
C VAL A 177 -6.20 13.70 -7.86
N VAL A 178 -5.07 14.41 -7.84
CA VAL A 178 -4.55 15.05 -6.63
C VAL A 178 -5.53 16.09 -6.09
N SER A 179 -6.15 16.87 -6.98
CA SER A 179 -7.19 17.85 -6.60
C SER A 179 -8.43 17.18 -6.02
N TYR A 180 -8.84 16.03 -6.55
CA TYR A 180 -9.91 15.20 -5.96
C TYR A 180 -9.56 14.75 -4.55
N ILE A 181 -8.36 14.23 -4.33
CA ILE A 181 -7.92 13.74 -3.01
C ILE A 181 -7.88 14.88 -1.98
N LEU A 182 -7.35 16.04 -2.36
CA LEU A 182 -7.16 17.16 -1.44
C LEU A 182 -8.46 17.95 -1.18
N HIS A 183 -9.25 18.18 -2.23
CA HIS A 183 -10.34 19.16 -2.24
C HIS A 183 -11.71 18.60 -2.70
N GLY A 184 -11.77 17.37 -3.21
CA GLY A 184 -13.01 16.71 -3.63
C GLY A 184 -13.39 16.93 -5.11
N LEU A 185 -14.55 16.40 -5.49
CA LEU A 185 -15.01 16.33 -6.88
C LEU A 185 -15.20 17.70 -7.54
N THR A 186 -15.74 18.68 -6.82
CA THR A 186 -16.00 20.03 -7.37
C THR A 186 -14.72 20.68 -7.88
N LYS A 187 -13.65 20.65 -7.06
CA LYS A 187 -12.36 21.18 -7.48
C LYS A 187 -11.73 20.35 -8.59
N ALA A 188 -11.84 19.03 -8.53
CA ALA A 188 -11.31 18.15 -9.57
C ALA A 188 -11.96 18.44 -10.94
N LYS A 189 -13.28 18.66 -10.99
CA LYS A 189 -13.99 19.07 -12.20
C LYS A 189 -13.45 20.39 -12.75
N SER A 190 -13.37 21.45 -11.92
CA SER A 190 -12.84 22.74 -12.37
C SER A 190 -11.40 22.68 -12.92
N VAL A 191 -10.60 21.72 -12.48
CA VAL A 191 -9.22 21.53 -12.96
C VAL A 191 -9.18 20.77 -14.29
N GLY A 192 -10.13 19.87 -14.53
CA GLY A 192 -10.15 19.00 -15.72
C GLY A 192 -11.22 19.34 -16.76
N GLU A 193 -12.09 20.31 -16.51
CA GLU A 193 -13.27 20.67 -17.33
C GLU A 193 -12.91 20.97 -18.80
N GLU A 194 -11.78 21.61 -19.05
CA GLU A 194 -11.34 21.99 -20.40
C GLU A 194 -10.56 20.88 -21.14
N ASN A 195 -10.29 19.74 -20.49
CA ASN A 195 -9.41 18.72 -21.05
C ASN A 195 -10.10 17.36 -21.21
N ALA A 196 -10.29 16.95 -22.46
CA ALA A 196 -10.87 15.66 -22.82
C ALA A 196 -10.14 14.47 -22.14
N LEU A 197 -8.83 14.58 -21.90
CA LEU A 197 -8.03 13.53 -21.26
C LEU A 197 -8.39 13.32 -19.77
N ALA A 198 -8.93 14.33 -19.09
CA ALA A 198 -9.34 14.25 -17.69
C ALA A 198 -10.77 13.72 -17.52
N THR A 199 -11.58 13.71 -18.58
CA THR A 199 -12.99 13.28 -18.57
C THR A 199 -13.18 11.86 -18.02
N PRO A 200 -12.37 10.85 -18.40
CA PRO A 200 -12.51 9.50 -17.85
C PRO A 200 -12.28 9.44 -16.33
N VAL A 201 -11.31 10.20 -15.82
CA VAL A 201 -10.99 10.26 -14.37
C VAL A 201 -12.14 10.93 -13.60
N ILE A 202 -12.68 12.03 -14.13
CA ILE A 202 -13.84 12.72 -13.53
C ILE A 202 -15.08 11.83 -13.52
N THR A 203 -15.30 11.07 -14.60
CA THR A 203 -16.41 10.12 -14.72
C THR A 203 -16.28 9.00 -13.69
N LEU A 204 -15.08 8.44 -13.51
CA LEU A 204 -14.79 7.46 -12.47
C LEU A 204 -15.14 7.98 -11.07
N PHE A 205 -14.71 9.20 -10.72
CA PHE A 205 -15.01 9.82 -9.43
C PHE A 205 -16.50 10.07 -9.23
N SER A 206 -17.20 10.52 -10.28
CA SER A 206 -18.64 10.77 -10.24
C SER A 206 -19.41 9.48 -10.00
N ASN A 207 -19.11 8.42 -10.77
CA ASN A 207 -19.72 7.10 -10.62
C ASN A 207 -19.43 6.47 -9.24
N THR A 208 -18.23 6.66 -8.70
CA THR A 208 -17.88 6.16 -7.36
C THR A 208 -18.68 6.87 -6.27
N LEU A 209 -18.87 8.18 -6.38
CA LEU A 209 -19.67 8.95 -5.43
C LEU A 209 -21.16 8.62 -5.54
N GLU A 210 -21.65 8.37 -6.77
CA GLU A 210 -23.00 7.87 -7.02
C GLU A 210 -23.18 6.49 -6.35
N LEU A 211 -22.27 5.55 -6.56
CA LEU A 211 -22.31 4.21 -5.95
C LEU A 211 -22.44 4.28 -4.42
N LYS A 212 -21.68 5.17 -3.77
CA LYS A 212 -21.71 5.35 -2.30
C LYS A 212 -23.02 5.91 -1.76
N ARG A 213 -23.81 6.59 -2.60
CA ARG A 213 -25.07 7.26 -2.22
C ARG A 213 -26.31 6.57 -2.81
N CYS A 214 -26.11 5.60 -3.69
CA CYS A 214 -27.20 4.98 -4.44
C CYS A 214 -28.01 4.06 -3.53
N GLU A 215 -29.33 4.26 -3.49
CA GLU A 215 -30.26 3.44 -2.71
C GLU A 215 -30.96 2.36 -3.56
N ASN A 216 -30.74 2.35 -4.88
CA ASN A 216 -31.35 1.40 -5.80
C ASN A 216 -30.40 0.26 -6.14
N GLU A 217 -30.80 -0.97 -5.79
CA GLU A 217 -30.02 -2.19 -5.98
C GLU A 217 -29.61 -2.43 -7.44
N LYS A 218 -30.52 -2.23 -8.40
CA LYS A 218 -30.24 -2.45 -9.83
C LYS A 218 -29.15 -1.50 -10.33
N ARG A 219 -29.20 -0.24 -9.88
CA ARG A 219 -28.23 0.79 -10.25
C ARG A 219 -26.88 0.53 -9.60
N VAL A 220 -26.85 0.05 -8.36
CA VAL A 220 -25.61 -0.41 -7.70
C VAL A 220 -24.95 -1.53 -8.49
N VAL A 221 -25.71 -2.54 -8.91
CA VAL A 221 -25.19 -3.66 -9.71
C VAL A 221 -24.61 -3.16 -11.05
N GLU A 222 -25.27 -2.21 -11.72
CA GLU A 222 -24.75 -1.59 -12.95
C GLU A 222 -23.43 -0.85 -12.70
N LEU A 223 -23.38 -0.02 -11.66
CA LEU A 223 -22.19 0.75 -11.28
C LEU A 223 -21.03 -0.17 -10.85
N MET A 224 -21.30 -1.25 -10.11
CA MET A 224 -20.29 -2.24 -9.73
C MET A 224 -19.62 -2.88 -10.95
N ARG A 225 -20.38 -3.21 -12.00
CA ARG A 225 -19.82 -3.73 -13.25
C ARG A 225 -18.95 -2.68 -13.95
N LYS A 226 -19.46 -1.44 -14.06
CA LYS A 226 -18.74 -0.33 -14.72
C LYS A 226 -17.43 0.00 -14.03
N LEU A 227 -17.43 0.02 -12.69
CA LEU A 227 -16.27 0.37 -11.87
C LEU A 227 -15.36 -0.83 -11.57
N ARG A 228 -15.77 -2.04 -11.97
CA ARG A 228 -15.07 -3.30 -11.64
C ARG A 228 -14.83 -3.43 -10.13
N CYS A 229 -15.85 -3.14 -9.32
CA CYS A 229 -15.77 -3.22 -7.86
C CYS A 229 -15.65 -4.67 -7.39
N ASP A 230 -14.45 -5.06 -7.00
CA ASP A 230 -14.10 -6.38 -6.45
C ASP A 230 -14.11 -6.42 -4.92
N ASN A 231 -14.35 -5.28 -4.27
CA ASN A 231 -14.40 -5.18 -2.81
C ASN A 231 -15.77 -4.68 -2.35
N ILE A 232 -16.47 -5.54 -1.60
CA ILE A 232 -17.80 -5.25 -1.06
C ILE A 232 -17.84 -4.00 -0.17
N ASN A 233 -16.70 -3.63 0.44
CA ASN A 233 -16.60 -2.43 1.26
C ASN A 233 -16.71 -1.12 0.46
N GLN A 234 -16.62 -1.16 -0.87
CA GLN A 234 -16.88 0.00 -1.72
C GLN A 234 -18.38 0.26 -1.91
N VAL A 235 -19.21 -0.76 -1.68
CA VAL A 235 -20.66 -0.70 -1.80
C VAL A 235 -21.26 -0.27 -0.46
N PRO A 236 -22.36 0.52 -0.45
CA PRO A 236 -23.04 0.87 0.78
C PRO A 236 -23.43 -0.35 1.62
N SER A 237 -23.28 -0.25 2.94
CA SER A 237 -23.42 -1.37 3.88
C SER A 237 -24.79 -2.03 3.86
N PHE A 238 -25.84 -1.29 3.55
CA PHE A 238 -27.20 -1.81 3.44
C PHE A 238 -27.36 -2.88 2.35
N PHE A 239 -26.51 -2.86 1.32
CA PHE A 239 -26.50 -3.88 0.27
C PHE A 239 -25.58 -5.08 0.55
N HIS A 240 -24.84 -5.11 1.65
CA HIS A 240 -23.93 -6.22 1.94
C HIS A 240 -24.65 -7.56 2.13
N LYS A 241 -25.94 -7.54 2.48
CA LYS A 241 -26.80 -8.72 2.62
C LYS A 241 -27.55 -9.08 1.33
N SER A 242 -27.55 -8.22 0.32
CA SER A 242 -28.21 -8.51 -0.97
C SER A 242 -27.54 -9.71 -1.64
N GLN A 243 -28.36 -10.66 -2.10
CA GLN A 243 -27.86 -11.82 -2.83
C GLN A 243 -27.24 -11.41 -4.17
N LEU A 244 -27.87 -10.48 -4.91
CA LEU A 244 -27.40 -10.01 -6.21
C LEU A 244 -26.04 -9.31 -6.10
N VAL A 245 -25.90 -8.43 -5.10
CA VAL A 245 -24.65 -7.68 -4.87
C VAL A 245 -23.53 -8.61 -4.43
N ARG A 246 -23.81 -9.57 -3.53
CA ARG A 246 -22.81 -10.56 -3.10
C ARG A 246 -22.38 -11.47 -4.26
N PHE A 247 -23.34 -11.98 -5.03
CA PHE A 247 -23.06 -12.82 -6.19
C PHE A 247 -22.16 -12.09 -7.19
N LEU A 248 -22.52 -10.85 -7.56
CA LEU A 248 -21.70 -10.06 -8.48
C LEU A 248 -20.31 -9.77 -7.89
N ASN A 249 -20.20 -9.40 -6.61
CA ASN A 249 -18.91 -9.17 -5.97
C ASN A 249 -18.01 -10.41 -6.05
N THR A 250 -18.53 -11.60 -5.70
CA THR A 250 -17.78 -12.86 -5.81
C THR A 250 -17.38 -13.15 -7.25
N PHE A 251 -18.28 -12.93 -8.21
CA PHE A 251 -17.97 -13.10 -9.63
C PHE A 251 -16.83 -12.17 -10.10
N LEU A 252 -16.89 -10.89 -9.73
CA LEU A 252 -15.83 -9.92 -10.08
C LEU A 252 -14.50 -10.26 -9.38
N GLN A 253 -14.52 -10.75 -8.14
CA GLN A 253 -13.32 -11.21 -7.44
C GLN A 253 -12.65 -12.38 -8.18
N LEU A 254 -13.42 -13.34 -8.69
CA LEU A 254 -12.88 -14.47 -9.44
C LEU A 254 -12.31 -14.04 -10.80
N MET A 255 -12.96 -13.08 -11.47
CA MET A 255 -12.53 -12.58 -12.78
C MET A 255 -11.24 -11.74 -12.74
N PHE A 256 -10.93 -11.08 -11.62
CA PHE A 256 -9.80 -10.13 -11.53
C PHE A 256 -8.68 -10.57 -10.57
N ASN A 257 -8.88 -11.62 -9.77
CA ASN A 257 -7.82 -12.19 -8.92
C ASN A 257 -7.24 -13.52 -9.44
N SER A 258 -7.63 -13.94 -10.66
CA SER A 258 -6.99 -15.00 -11.45
C SER A 258 -5.83 -14.44 -12.27
#